data_AF-A0A9C7G945-F1
#
_entry.id   AF-A0A9C7G945-F1
#
_cell.length_a   1.000
_cell.length_b   1.000
_cell.length_c   1.000
_cell.angle_alpha   90.00
_cell.angle_beta   90.00
_cell.angle_gamma   90.00
#
_symmetry.space_group_name_H-M   'P 1'
#
loop_
_entity.id
_entity.type
_entity.pdbx_description
1 polymer ?
#
loop_
_entity_poly.entity_id
_entity_poly.type
_entity_poly.pdbx_seq_one_letter_code
_entity_poly.pdbx_strand_id
1 'polypeptide(L)'
;MFETDLSLVGKHATYTKFLVNDAKIFKRYIDVFMNGAIFGFLYGRKSEKDKDSTDRANILAGAFITEKMRCDFIYRLIMLLDDSPGITNENKIDRAFRDDSKGEKSENHIANMNLFNSYVLGGIEVLFEKFTEDCTTKEDYINKIYEVVSNFKDEIEGVEYNDRIKEVIQVYSN
;
A
#
# COMPACT_ATOMS: atom_id res chain seq x y z
N MET A 1 16.41 -7.61 5.02
CA MET A 1 15.18 -6.89 4.61
C MET A 1 14.16 -7.02 5.71
N PHE A 2 13.62 -5.88 6.17
CA PHE A 2 12.59 -5.83 7.21
C PHE A 2 13.05 -6.49 8.52
N GLU A 3 14.26 -6.19 8.96
CA GLU A 3 14.84 -6.72 10.21
C GLU A 3 14.99 -5.65 11.29
N THR A 4 14.69 -4.40 10.95
CA THR A 4 14.87 -3.23 11.80
C THR A 4 13.55 -2.52 12.03
N ASP A 5 13.53 -1.69 13.07
CA ASP A 5 12.41 -0.79 13.34
C ASP A 5 12.26 0.21 12.21
N LEU A 6 11.01 0.52 11.85
CA LEU A 6 10.68 1.55 10.87
C LEU A 6 9.80 2.61 11.52
N SER A 7 10.22 3.88 11.42
CA SER A 7 9.42 5.02 11.84
C SER A 7 8.79 5.69 10.62
N LEU A 8 7.46 5.67 10.55
CA LEU A 8 6.70 6.62 9.75
C LEU A 8 6.69 7.97 10.47
N VAL A 9 6.87 9.04 9.73
CA VAL A 9 7.02 10.42 10.23
C VAL A 9 6.10 11.37 9.49
N GLY A 10 5.86 12.54 10.07
CA GLY A 10 5.07 13.60 9.45
C GLY A 10 3.62 13.18 9.21
N LYS A 11 3.02 13.66 8.12
CA LYS A 11 1.63 13.31 7.74
C LYS A 11 1.36 11.81 7.69
N HIS A 12 2.31 11.00 7.24
CA HIS A 12 2.14 9.54 7.12
C HIS A 12 2.00 8.86 8.48
N ALA A 13 2.65 9.40 9.52
CA ALA A 13 2.45 8.93 10.89
C ALA A 13 1.02 9.22 11.36
N THR A 14 0.55 10.45 11.13
CA THR A 14 -0.79 10.89 11.50
C THR A 14 -1.86 10.07 10.79
N TYR A 15 -1.71 9.86 9.48
CA TYR A 15 -2.63 9.04 8.68
C TYR A 15 -2.66 7.58 9.13
N THR A 16 -1.49 7.01 9.42
CA THR A 16 -1.39 5.64 9.94
C THR A 16 -2.10 5.50 11.29
N LYS A 17 -1.92 6.47 12.20
CA LYS A 17 -2.59 6.48 13.49
C LYS A 17 -4.11 6.58 13.33
N PHE A 18 -4.58 7.45 12.45
CA PHE A 18 -6.00 7.59 12.16
C PHE A 18 -6.61 6.27 11.66
N LEU A 19 -6.00 5.65 10.65
CA LEU A 19 -6.48 4.42 10.03
C LEU A 19 -6.58 3.24 11.02
N VAL A 20 -5.77 3.24 12.08
CA VAL A 20 -5.73 2.16 13.09
C VAL A 20 -6.54 2.49 14.34
N ASN A 21 -6.39 3.69 14.88
CA ASN A 21 -6.93 4.04 16.21
C ASN A 21 -8.32 4.67 16.12
N ASP A 22 -8.52 5.57 15.14
CA ASP A 22 -9.74 6.37 15.00
C ASP A 22 -10.75 5.65 14.12
N ALA A 23 -10.37 5.39 12.85
CA ALA A 23 -11.21 4.72 11.88
C ALA A 23 -11.28 3.19 12.10
N LYS A 24 -10.29 2.61 12.80
CA LYS A 24 -10.21 1.17 13.14
C LYS A 24 -10.36 0.24 11.94
N ILE A 25 -9.84 0.68 10.78
CA ILE A 25 -9.83 -0.09 9.52
C ILE A 25 -8.78 -1.18 9.59
N PHE A 26 -7.61 -0.86 10.15
CA PHE A 26 -6.51 -1.78 10.33
C PHE A 26 -6.24 -2.05 11.80
N LYS A 27 -5.78 -3.26 12.11
CA LYS A 27 -5.47 -3.66 13.48
C LYS A 27 -4.09 -3.18 13.94
N ARG A 28 -3.11 -3.15 13.03
CA ARG A 28 -1.70 -2.85 13.34
C ARG A 28 -1.11 -1.90 12.30
N TYR A 29 -0.10 -1.12 12.70
CA TYR A 29 0.63 -0.24 11.78
C TYR A 29 1.34 -1.00 10.66
N ILE A 30 1.79 -2.24 10.90
CA ILE A 30 2.36 -3.09 9.84
C ILE A 30 1.32 -3.46 8.77
N ASP A 31 0.03 -3.57 9.14
CA ASP A 31 -1.04 -3.86 8.18
C ASP A 31 -1.26 -2.65 7.27
N VAL A 32 -1.20 -1.44 7.81
CA VAL A 32 -1.22 -0.19 7.03
C VAL A 32 0.01 -0.09 6.12
N PHE A 33 1.19 -0.45 6.61
CA PHE A 33 2.42 -0.45 5.81
C PHE A 33 2.35 -1.38 4.60
N MET A 34 1.93 -2.64 4.83
CA MET A 34 1.81 -3.64 3.75
C MET A 34 0.74 -3.25 2.73
N ASN A 35 -0.44 -2.79 3.18
CA ASN A 35 -1.50 -2.35 2.27
C ASN A 35 -1.15 -1.02 1.58
N GLY A 36 -0.43 -0.11 2.26
CA GLY A 36 0.09 1.11 1.65
C GLY A 36 1.01 0.80 0.48
N ALA A 37 1.90 -0.20 0.58
CA ALA A 37 2.73 -0.60 -0.56
C ALA A 37 1.87 -1.02 -1.77
N ILE A 38 0.84 -1.84 -1.53
CA ILE A 38 -0.06 -2.36 -2.57
C ILE A 38 -0.86 -1.22 -3.20
N PHE A 39 -1.56 -0.42 -2.40
CA PHE A 39 -2.38 0.70 -2.90
C PHE A 39 -1.53 1.77 -3.56
N GLY A 40 -0.36 2.10 -3.03
CA GLY A 40 0.55 3.05 -3.65
C GLY A 40 0.98 2.58 -5.04
N PHE A 41 1.31 1.30 -5.19
CA PHE A 41 1.65 0.73 -6.48
C PHE A 41 0.45 0.71 -7.45
N LEU A 42 -0.70 0.17 -7.03
CA LEU A 42 -1.90 0.05 -7.88
C LEU A 42 -2.39 1.41 -8.40
N TYR A 43 -2.33 2.45 -7.56
CA TYR A 43 -2.75 3.80 -7.93
C TYR A 43 -1.60 4.65 -8.51
N GLY A 44 -0.42 4.06 -8.74
CA GLY A 44 0.76 4.76 -9.26
C GLY A 44 1.25 5.93 -8.38
N ARG A 45 0.90 5.92 -7.09
CA ARG A 45 1.15 7.03 -6.16
C ARG A 45 2.41 6.78 -5.35
N LYS A 46 3.35 7.70 -5.46
CA LYS A 46 4.59 7.77 -4.68
C LYS A 46 4.58 9.02 -3.83
N SER A 47 5.19 8.94 -2.65
CA SER A 47 5.38 10.09 -1.77
C SER A 47 6.74 10.04 -1.09
N GLU A 48 7.20 11.21 -0.67
CA GLU A 48 8.45 11.38 0.07
C GLU A 48 8.19 11.50 1.57
N LYS A 49 9.24 11.30 2.37
CA LYS A 49 9.14 11.48 3.82
C LYS A 49 8.90 12.95 4.14
N ASP A 50 7.70 13.24 4.62
CA ASP A 50 7.37 14.51 5.24
C ASP A 50 8.17 14.70 6.55
N LYS A 51 8.85 15.84 6.67
CA LYS A 51 9.66 16.22 7.84
C LYS A 51 9.06 17.37 8.64
N ASP A 52 7.89 17.87 8.25
CA ASP A 52 7.33 19.11 8.79
C ASP A 52 6.62 18.89 10.12
N SER A 53 6.13 17.67 10.37
CA SER A 53 5.47 17.28 11.63
C SER A 53 6.35 16.39 12.50
N THR A 54 6.24 16.57 13.82
CA THR A 54 6.95 15.78 14.84
C THR A 54 6.28 14.43 15.13
N ASP A 55 5.15 14.15 14.48
CA ASP A 55 4.40 12.92 14.70
C ASP A 55 5.17 11.69 14.20
N ARG A 56 5.05 10.59 14.96
CA ARG A 56 5.74 9.33 14.70
C ARG A 56 4.83 8.13 14.93
N ALA A 57 4.85 7.21 13.98
CA ALA A 57 4.25 5.88 14.10
C ALA A 57 5.33 4.83 13.86
N ASN A 58 5.69 4.09 14.92
CA ASN A 58 6.80 3.13 14.88
C ASN A 58 6.26 1.71 14.65
N ILE A 59 6.84 1.03 13.69
CA ILE A 59 6.63 -0.39 13.42
C ILE A 59 7.88 -1.11 13.92
N LEU A 60 7.72 -1.91 14.98
CA LEU A 60 8.82 -2.60 15.62
C LEU A 60 9.31 -3.77 14.75
N ALA A 61 10.60 -4.08 14.83
CA ALA A 61 11.25 -5.19 14.14
C ALA A 61 10.52 -6.51 14.38
N GLY A 62 9.98 -6.75 15.59
CA GLY A 62 9.18 -7.93 15.90
C GLY A 62 7.94 -8.09 15.00
N ALA A 63 7.29 -6.99 14.62
CA ALA A 63 6.16 -7.03 13.68
C ALA A 63 6.63 -7.38 12.26
N PHE A 64 7.76 -6.82 11.83
CA PHE A 64 8.36 -7.18 10.54
C PHE A 64 8.85 -8.64 10.49
N ILE A 65 9.47 -9.14 11.57
CA ILE A 65 9.90 -10.54 11.66
C ILE A 65 8.69 -11.47 11.54
N THR A 66 7.59 -11.14 12.22
CA THR A 66 6.35 -11.93 12.16
C THR A 66 5.75 -11.93 10.75
N GLU A 67 5.73 -10.78 10.07
CA GLU A 67 5.14 -10.61 8.75
C GLU A 67 6.17 -10.69 7.60
N LYS A 68 7.38 -11.20 7.88
CA LYS A 68 8.53 -11.11 6.97
C LYS A 68 8.23 -11.70 5.60
N MET A 69 7.63 -12.89 5.58
CA MET A 69 7.26 -13.57 4.35
C MET A 69 6.31 -12.73 3.48
N ARG A 70 5.35 -12.03 4.10
CA ARG A 70 4.42 -11.15 3.38
C ARG A 70 5.09 -9.88 2.89
N CYS A 71 5.92 -9.24 3.73
CA CYS A 71 6.67 -8.04 3.34
C CYS A 71 7.62 -8.34 2.17
N ASP A 72 8.38 -9.44 2.25
CA ASP A 72 9.28 -9.88 1.19
C ASP A 72 8.49 -10.18 -0.09
N PHE A 73 7.33 -10.85 0.01
CA PHE A 73 6.47 -11.12 -1.14
C PHE A 73 5.96 -9.83 -1.81
N ILE A 74 5.41 -8.89 -1.04
CA ILE A 74 4.87 -7.62 -1.57
C ILE A 74 5.99 -6.79 -2.21
N TYR A 75 7.16 -6.70 -1.57
CA TYR A 75 8.33 -6.02 -2.14
C TYR A 75 8.71 -6.64 -3.50
N ARG A 76 8.88 -7.96 -3.55
CA ARG A 76 9.27 -8.66 -4.78
C ARG A 76 8.25 -8.50 -5.89
N LEU A 77 6.97 -8.59 -5.55
CA LEU A 77 5.89 -8.40 -6.50
C LEU A 77 5.95 -7.00 -7.12
N ILE A 78 6.10 -5.96 -6.29
CA ILE A 78 6.22 -4.58 -6.78
C ILE A 78 7.47 -4.39 -7.64
N MET A 79 8.63 -4.93 -7.25
CA MET A 79 9.87 -4.83 -8.05
C MET A 79 9.75 -5.53 -9.41
N LEU A 80 8.99 -6.62 -9.49
CA LEU A 80 8.72 -7.33 -10.74
C LEU A 80 7.72 -6.60 -11.62
N LEU A 81 6.69 -6.00 -11.04
CA LEU A 81 5.64 -5.33 -11.78
C LEU A 81 6.00 -3.91 -12.20
N ASP A 82 6.89 -3.23 -11.48
CA ASP A 82 7.35 -1.87 -11.78
C ASP A 82 7.90 -1.77 -13.22
N ASP A 83 7.15 -1.11 -14.08
CA ASP A 83 7.39 -0.92 -15.52
C ASP A 83 7.90 0.48 -15.85
N SER A 84 8.47 1.15 -14.85
CA SER A 84 9.14 2.44 -15.00
C SER A 84 10.06 2.44 -16.25
N PRO A 85 10.03 3.50 -17.07
CA PRO A 85 10.77 3.53 -18.33
C PRO A 85 12.27 3.23 -18.17
N GLY A 86 12.78 2.34 -19.02
CA GLY A 86 14.21 1.98 -19.04
C GLY A 86 14.61 0.79 -18.17
N ILE A 87 13.66 0.14 -17.47
CA ILE A 87 13.93 -1.04 -16.64
C ILE A 87 13.70 -2.31 -17.46
N THR A 88 14.75 -3.14 -17.63
CA THR A 88 14.64 -4.43 -18.33
C THR A 88 14.06 -5.53 -17.43
N ASN A 89 13.63 -6.64 -18.04
CA ASN A 89 13.15 -7.81 -17.30
C ASN A 89 14.25 -8.40 -16.39
N GLU A 90 15.49 -8.43 -16.84
CA GLU A 90 16.63 -8.86 -16.03
C GLU A 90 16.83 -7.93 -14.83
N ASN A 91 16.71 -6.61 -15.02
CA ASN A 91 16.78 -5.68 -13.90
C ASN A 91 15.65 -5.91 -12.89
N LYS A 92 14.42 -6.19 -13.34
CA LYS A 92 13.30 -6.53 -12.44
C LYS A 92 13.60 -7.77 -11.59
N ILE A 93 14.14 -8.82 -12.21
CA ILE A 93 14.55 -10.06 -11.52
C ILE A 93 15.67 -9.76 -10.51
N ASP A 94 16.69 -9.00 -10.91
CA ASP A 94 17.80 -8.67 -10.03
C ASP A 94 17.34 -7.85 -8.82
N ARG A 95 16.47 -6.87 -9.01
CA ARG A 95 15.88 -6.05 -7.93
C ARG A 95 15.06 -6.87 -6.94
N ALA A 96 14.34 -7.88 -7.44
CA ALA A 96 13.47 -8.73 -6.64
C ALA A 96 14.21 -9.86 -5.90
N PHE A 97 15.27 -10.44 -6.47
CA PHE A 97 15.86 -11.68 -5.93
C PHE A 97 17.38 -11.67 -5.70
N ARG A 98 18.10 -10.73 -6.31
CA ARG A 98 19.57 -10.66 -6.21
C ARG A 98 20.00 -9.55 -5.28
N ASP A 99 19.41 -8.37 -5.44
CA ASP A 99 19.79 -7.19 -4.67
C ASP A 99 19.18 -7.20 -3.27
N ASP A 100 18.14 -8.00 -3.02
CA ASP A 100 17.64 -8.29 -1.68
C ASP A 100 18.53 -9.26 -0.88
N SER A 101 19.30 -10.11 -1.56
CA SER A 101 20.19 -11.12 -0.94
C SER A 101 21.61 -10.63 -0.69
N LYS A 102 22.05 -9.54 -1.35
CA LYS A 102 23.42 -8.98 -1.25
C LYS A 102 23.68 -8.16 0.04
N GLY A 103 22.74 -8.16 0.97
CA GLY A 103 22.84 -7.45 2.25
C GLY A 103 22.38 -5.98 2.16
N GLU A 104 21.93 -5.44 3.29
CA GLU A 104 21.22 -4.14 3.40
C GLU A 104 22.05 -2.89 3.02
N LYS A 105 23.31 -3.06 2.58
CA LYS A 105 24.27 -1.98 2.32
C LYS A 105 24.58 -1.74 0.84
N SER A 106 24.08 -2.55 -0.08
CA SER A 106 24.32 -2.28 -1.50
C SER A 106 23.50 -1.06 -1.97
N GLU A 107 24.08 -0.22 -2.83
CA GLU A 107 23.41 0.99 -3.34
C GLU A 107 22.10 0.65 -4.05
N ASN A 108 22.09 -0.42 -4.84
CA ASN A 108 20.88 -0.92 -5.51
C ASN A 108 19.80 -1.32 -4.50
N HIS A 109 20.18 -2.03 -3.44
CA HIS A 109 19.25 -2.41 -2.39
C HIS A 109 18.61 -1.20 -1.72
N ILE A 110 19.42 -0.20 -1.36
CA ILE A 110 18.95 1.05 -0.76
C ILE A 110 18.01 1.78 -1.71
N ALA A 111 18.36 1.88 -3.00
CA ALA A 111 17.51 2.50 -4.01
C ALA A 111 16.17 1.78 -4.17
N ASN A 112 16.17 0.44 -4.24
CA ASN A 112 14.95 -0.35 -4.34
C ASN A 112 14.07 -0.22 -3.09
N MET A 113 14.67 -0.23 -1.89
CA MET A 113 13.94 0.00 -0.65
C MET A 113 13.36 1.41 -0.57
N ASN A 114 14.07 2.43 -1.06
CA ASN A 114 13.55 3.79 -1.13
C ASN A 114 12.35 3.89 -2.08
N LEU A 115 12.44 3.27 -3.25
CA LEU A 115 11.32 3.21 -4.19
C LEU A 115 10.12 2.47 -3.61
N PHE A 116 10.34 1.30 -3.00
CA PHE A 116 9.28 0.55 -2.31
C PHE A 116 8.63 1.40 -1.21
N ASN A 117 9.42 2.06 -0.37
CA ASN A 117 8.92 2.94 0.66
C ASN A 117 8.16 4.15 0.09
N SER A 118 8.55 4.67 -1.08
CA SER A 118 7.81 5.76 -1.72
C SER A 118 6.39 5.34 -2.10
N TYR A 119 6.21 4.10 -2.57
CA TYR A 119 4.88 3.53 -2.80
C TYR A 119 4.12 3.34 -1.48
N VAL A 120 4.77 2.83 -0.43
CA VAL A 120 4.14 2.72 0.90
C VAL A 120 3.56 4.06 1.35
N LEU A 121 4.37 5.12 1.30
CA LEU A 121 3.96 6.46 1.72
C LEU A 121 2.81 6.97 0.86
N GLY A 122 2.92 6.87 -0.47
CA GLY A 122 1.86 7.26 -1.39
C GLY A 122 0.56 6.50 -1.17
N GLY A 123 0.61 5.20 -0.90
CA GLY A 123 -0.57 4.40 -0.61
C GLY A 123 -1.19 4.68 0.75
N ILE A 124 -0.40 5.09 1.75
CA ILE A 124 -0.95 5.59 3.03
C ILE A 124 -1.80 6.84 2.79
N GLU A 125 -1.36 7.75 1.91
CA GLU A 125 -2.16 8.90 1.51
C GLU A 125 -3.45 8.48 0.81
N VAL A 126 -3.38 7.56 -0.16
CA VAL A 126 -4.56 7.02 -0.87
C VAL A 126 -5.55 6.38 0.10
N LEU A 127 -5.07 5.56 1.04
CA LEU A 127 -5.92 4.92 2.04
C LEU A 127 -6.58 5.97 2.94
N PHE A 128 -5.82 6.96 3.39
CA PHE A 128 -6.35 8.03 4.23
C PHE A 128 -7.44 8.83 3.49
N GLU A 129 -7.17 9.27 2.25
CA GLU A 129 -8.13 9.98 1.39
C GLU A 129 -9.42 9.15 1.25
N LYS A 130 -9.31 7.87 0.85
CA LYS A 130 -10.46 6.97 0.65
C LYS A 130 -11.33 6.77 1.89
N PHE A 131 -10.74 6.77 3.08
CA PHE A 131 -11.45 6.56 4.35
C PHE A 131 -11.73 7.87 5.09
N THR A 132 -11.42 9.03 4.53
CA THR A 132 -11.81 10.33 5.12
C THR A 132 -12.80 11.08 4.23
N GLU A 133 -12.81 10.79 2.94
CA GLU A 133 -13.85 11.24 2.02
C GLU A 133 -15.18 10.59 2.39
N ASP A 134 -16.13 11.42 2.84
CA ASP A 134 -17.51 11.07 3.20
C ASP A 134 -17.68 10.03 4.33
N CYS A 135 -16.63 9.77 5.12
CA CYS A 135 -16.69 8.84 6.25
C CYS A 135 -16.65 9.60 7.59
N THR A 136 -17.80 9.71 8.26
CA THR A 136 -17.90 10.36 9.58
C THR A 136 -18.40 9.43 10.67
N THR A 137 -19.15 8.40 10.28
CA THR A 137 -19.72 7.40 11.18
C THR A 137 -19.09 6.02 10.97
N LYS A 138 -19.22 5.15 11.97
CA LYS A 138 -18.75 3.75 11.86
C LYS A 138 -19.39 3.00 10.69
N GLU A 139 -20.65 3.30 10.38
CA GLU A 139 -21.37 2.68 9.26
C GLU A 139 -20.78 3.10 7.92
N ASP A 140 -20.41 4.38 7.77
CA ASP A 140 -19.74 4.88 6.56
C ASP A 140 -18.43 4.13 6.30
N TYR A 141 -17.62 3.94 7.34
CA TYR A 141 -16.37 3.17 7.23
C TYR A 141 -16.62 1.71 6.82
N ILE A 142 -17.64 1.06 7.36
CA ILE A 142 -17.99 -0.33 7.00
C ILE A 142 -18.42 -0.40 5.53
N ASN A 143 -19.28 0.52 5.10
CA ASN A 143 -19.74 0.60 3.72
C ASN A 143 -18.59 0.88 2.75
N LYS A 144 -17.69 1.80 3.11
CA LYS A 144 -16.50 2.12 2.32
C LYS A 144 -15.52 0.94 2.24
N ILE A 145 -15.31 0.19 3.33
CA ILE A 145 -14.52 -1.05 3.29
C ILE A 145 -15.15 -2.04 2.31
N TYR A 146 -16.48 -2.24 2.41
CA TYR A 146 -17.19 -3.16 1.53
C TYR A 146 -17.08 -2.74 0.06
N GLU A 147 -17.22 -1.45 -0.24
CA GLU A 147 -17.04 -0.88 -1.58
C GLU A 147 -15.62 -1.15 -2.10
N VAL A 148 -14.58 -0.83 -1.32
CA VAL A 148 -13.18 -1.01 -1.72
C VAL A 148 -12.86 -2.48 -2.01
N VAL A 149 -13.31 -3.41 -1.14
CA VAL A 149 -13.07 -4.84 -1.31
C VAL A 149 -13.85 -5.40 -2.50
N SER A 150 -15.11 -4.99 -2.67
CA SER A 150 -15.94 -5.41 -3.80
C SER A 150 -15.36 -4.95 -5.13
N ASN A 151 -14.95 -3.68 -5.22
CA ASN A 151 -14.34 -3.14 -6.43
C ASN A 151 -13.03 -3.87 -6.76
N PHE A 152 -12.18 -4.12 -5.76
CA PHE A 152 -10.93 -4.85 -5.96
C PHE A 152 -11.18 -6.30 -6.45
N LYS A 153 -12.23 -6.95 -5.92
CA LYS A 153 -12.64 -8.28 -6.37
C LYS A 153 -13.12 -8.24 -7.83
N ASP A 154 -13.97 -7.29 -8.18
CA ASP A 154 -14.52 -7.14 -9.53
C ASP A 154 -13.41 -6.86 -10.57
N GLU A 155 -12.40 -6.05 -10.20
CA GLU A 155 -11.21 -5.79 -11.02
C GLU A 155 -10.38 -7.07 -11.27
N ILE A 156 -10.21 -7.92 -10.26
CA ILE A 156 -9.50 -9.21 -10.39
C ILE A 156 -10.29 -10.19 -11.25
N GLU A 157 -11.61 -10.24 -11.07
CA GLU A 157 -12.50 -11.14 -11.83
C GLU A 157 -12.68 -10.67 -13.29
N GLY A 158 -12.21 -9.47 -13.64
CA GLY A 158 -12.27 -8.93 -14.99
C GLY A 158 -13.69 -8.60 -15.42
N VAL A 159 -14.56 -8.22 -14.48
CA VAL A 159 -15.94 -7.84 -14.78
C VAL A 159 -15.92 -6.66 -15.75
N GLU A 160 -16.36 -6.86 -16.99
CA GLU A 160 -16.45 -5.77 -17.95
C GLU A 160 -17.45 -4.72 -17.43
N TYR A 161 -17.01 -3.45 -17.35
CA TYR A 161 -17.88 -2.32 -16.99
C TYR A 161 -19.18 -2.28 -17.82
N ASN A 162 -19.14 -2.79 -19.06
CA ASN A 162 -20.30 -2.94 -19.93
C ASN A 162 -21.41 -3.81 -19.33
N ASP A 163 -21.08 -4.86 -18.58
CA ASP A 163 -22.07 -5.77 -18.00
C ASP A 163 -22.71 -5.15 -16.75
N ARG A 164 -21.95 -4.41 -15.95
CA ARG A 164 -22.51 -3.63 -14.84
C ARG A 164 -23.41 -2.49 -15.32
N ILE A 165 -23.03 -1.83 -16.42
CA ILE A 165 -23.87 -0.80 -17.06
C ILE A 165 -25.21 -1.40 -17.53
N LYS A 166 -25.20 -2.61 -18.11
CA LYS A 166 -26.44 -3.31 -18.50
C LYS A 166 -27.34 -3.63 -17.32
N GLU A 167 -26.78 -4.12 -16.21
CA GLU A 167 -27.54 -4.42 -14.99
C GLU A 167 -28.22 -3.17 -14.43
N VAL A 168 -27.48 -2.06 -14.35
CA VAL A 168 -28.02 -0.79 -13.87
C VAL A 168 -29.12 -0.29 -14.81
N ILE A 169 -28.92 -0.33 -16.13
CA ILE A 169 -29.93 0.08 -17.11
C ILE A 169 -31.20 -0.79 -17.01
N GLN A 170 -31.07 -2.11 -16.79
CA GLN A 170 -32.22 -2.99 -16.61
C GLN A 170 -33.03 -2.69 -15.34
N VAL A 171 -32.37 -2.29 -14.25
CA VAL A 171 -33.04 -1.89 -13.00
C VAL A 171 -33.87 -0.62 -13.18
N TYR A 172 -33.44 0.32 -14.04
CA TYR A 172 -34.18 1.57 -14.32
C TYR A 172 -35.13 1.50 -15.52
N SER A 173 -35.17 0.36 -16.23
CA SER A 173 -36.07 0.13 -17.38
C SER A 173 -37.34 -0.65 -17.03
N ASN A 174 -37.55 -0.98 -15.75
CA ASN A 174 -38.77 -1.53 -15.17
C ASN A 174 -39.39 -0.54 -14.17
#